data_AF-A0A7U9NAW4-F1
#
_entry.id   AF-A0A7U9NAW4-F1
#
_cell.length_a   1.000
_cell.length_b   1.000
_cell.length_c   1.000
_cell.angle_alpha   90.00
_cell.angle_beta   90.00
_cell.angle_gamma   90.00
#
_symmetry.space_group_name_H-M   'P 1'
#
loop_
_entity.id
_entity.type
_entity.pdbx_description
1 polymer ?
#
loop_
_entity_poly.entity_id
_entity_poly.type
_entity_poly.pdbx_seq_one_letter_code
_entity_poly.pdbx_strand_id
1 'polypeptide(L)'
;MEKDLNDKLKQEKLSYFRSKEYRGEQLKVIMDAIDYGIGTDYLQLFDDTAIPAGIMKNMLTAMKEDYGIQEAAFLSAVRQEESGRILLEALKSGVPLPELQTAYRDGIFPIELREKILPLMQNKEAVPEKIGERMEFITEAVRELKESFSRQNSFIEDLKKAMEDKPDIFSAQEKGTGADTEVDPYYLELEEHFRQAREDAERLLEEREETVRRLRELEAENKNLHEQLLAQKSYMAGLQEKQAAQESRNIQEKQKPDISPEIKNCQRQEAGGTGNKKQDSFLSSFSFPFIRRKAGLLEKLAGELDAGQIAEIRLGIEDGLTEGQLTLLADKAMDAEKIRELRMTMKILNERGQGA
;
A
#
# COMPACT_ATOMS: atom_id res chain seq x y z
N MET A 1 6.29 32.74 2.30
CA MET A 1 4.84 32.57 2.50
C MET A 1 4.49 31.25 3.18
N GLU A 2 5.20 30.17 2.90
CA GLU A 2 4.93 28.83 3.47
C GLU A 2 5.06 28.74 5.01
N LYS A 3 6.05 29.42 5.60
CA LYS A 3 6.23 29.48 7.06
C LYS A 3 5.04 30.13 7.79
N ASP A 4 4.50 31.21 7.24
CA ASP A 4 3.33 31.93 7.77
C ASP A 4 2.04 31.09 7.66
N LEU A 5 1.94 30.24 6.63
CA LEU A 5 0.82 29.30 6.47
C LEU A 5 0.87 28.17 7.51
N ASN A 6 2.04 27.59 7.74
CA ASN A 6 2.24 26.56 8.77
C ASN A 6 2.00 27.10 10.18
N ASP A 7 2.44 28.32 10.48
CA ASP A 7 2.19 28.96 11.76
C ASP A 7 0.69 29.23 11.98
N LYS A 8 -0.03 29.68 10.95
CA LYS A 8 -1.50 29.83 10.99
C LYS A 8 -2.22 28.50 11.20
N LEU A 9 -1.84 27.45 10.46
CA LEU A 9 -2.42 26.12 10.60
C LEU A 9 -2.16 25.53 12.00
N LYS A 10 -0.97 25.75 12.55
CA LYS A 10 -0.63 25.37 13.92
C LYS A 10 -1.52 26.10 14.93
N GLN A 11 -1.72 27.41 14.76
CA GLN A 11 -2.57 28.22 15.63
C GLN A 11 -4.05 27.80 15.57
N GLU A 12 -4.55 27.42 14.38
CA GLU A 12 -5.89 26.88 14.19
C GLU A 12 -6.08 25.55 14.94
N LYS A 13 -5.13 24.62 14.80
CA LYS A 13 -5.12 23.34 15.55
C LYS A 13 -5.12 23.56 17.07
N LEU A 14 -4.27 24.46 17.56
CA LEU A 14 -4.22 24.80 18.98
C LEU A 14 -5.55 25.35 19.49
N SER A 15 -6.20 26.20 18.70
CA SER A 15 -7.49 26.80 19.04
C SER A 15 -8.61 25.75 19.08
N TYR A 16 -8.62 24.82 18.12
CA TYR A 16 -9.57 23.70 18.08
C TYR A 16 -9.49 22.83 19.33
N PHE A 17 -8.30 22.36 19.71
CA PHE A 17 -8.15 21.49 20.87
C PHE A 17 -8.33 22.22 22.21
N ARG A 18 -8.02 23.53 22.29
CA ARG A 18 -8.31 24.34 23.49
C ARG A 18 -9.81 24.57 23.73
N SER A 19 -10.64 24.48 22.69
CA SER A 19 -12.09 24.68 22.81
C SER A 19 -12.83 23.46 23.38
N LYS A 20 -12.15 22.31 23.48
CA LYS A 20 -12.69 21.05 24.00
C LYS A 20 -12.44 20.88 25.49
N GLU A 21 -13.24 20.04 26.14
CA GLU A 21 -13.19 19.76 27.58
C GLU A 21 -12.07 18.78 27.97
N TYR A 22 -10.82 19.06 27.59
CA TYR A 22 -9.67 18.28 28.06
C TYR A 22 -9.25 18.66 29.48
N ARG A 23 -8.78 17.68 30.25
CA ARG A 23 -8.06 17.92 31.50
C ARG A 23 -6.65 18.46 31.20
N GLY A 24 -6.05 19.17 32.16
CA GLY A 24 -4.75 19.83 31.97
C GLY A 24 -3.64 18.91 31.46
N GLU A 25 -3.57 17.66 31.95
CA GLU A 25 -2.59 16.68 31.47
C GLU A 25 -2.87 16.15 30.06
N GLN A 26 -4.15 15.95 29.70
CA GLN A 26 -4.54 15.54 28.34
C GLN A 26 -4.21 16.65 27.35
N LEU A 27 -4.57 17.90 27.70
CA LEU A 27 -4.28 19.06 26.89
C LEU A 27 -2.78 19.21 26.67
N LYS A 28 -1.96 19.01 27.71
CA LYS A 28 -0.50 19.05 27.58
C LYS A 28 0.02 18.07 26.53
N VAL A 29 -0.45 16.82 26.53
CA VAL A 29 -0.03 15.81 25.54
C VAL A 29 -0.41 16.23 24.11
N ILE A 30 -1.60 16.81 23.93
CA ILE A 30 -2.06 17.31 22.63
C ILE A 30 -1.22 18.50 22.17
N MET A 31 -0.89 19.42 23.07
CA MET A 31 0.01 20.55 22.76
C MET A 31 1.39 20.02 22.34
N ASP A 32 1.96 19.05 23.07
CA ASP A 32 3.23 18.42 22.73
C ASP A 32 3.18 17.71 21.36
N ALA A 33 2.03 17.14 20.98
CA ALA A 33 1.82 16.51 19.67
C ALA A 33 1.79 17.54 18.53
N ILE A 34 1.09 18.66 18.73
CA ILE A 34 1.01 19.75 17.75
C ILE A 34 2.38 20.44 17.62
N ASP A 35 3.12 20.60 18.71
CA ASP A 35 4.45 21.19 18.71
C ASP A 35 5.49 20.30 18.03
N TYR A 36 5.39 18.98 18.19
CA TYR A 36 6.21 18.03 17.45
C TYR A 36 5.91 18.02 15.94
N GLY A 37 4.72 18.48 15.53
CA GLY A 37 4.32 18.51 14.13
C GLY A 37 3.59 17.25 13.66
N ILE A 38 2.92 16.53 14.57
CA ILE A 38 2.11 15.37 14.22
C ILE A 38 1.02 15.75 13.20
N GLY A 39 0.86 14.91 12.18
CA GLY A 39 -0.11 15.10 11.09
C GLY A 39 -1.56 15.17 11.59
N THR A 40 -2.43 15.82 10.80
CA THR A 40 -3.86 15.95 11.14
C THR A 40 -4.57 14.62 11.33
N ASP A 41 -4.18 13.61 10.56
CA ASP A 41 -4.82 12.29 10.54
C ASP A 41 -4.58 11.55 11.86
N TYR A 42 -3.41 11.74 12.45
CA TYR A 42 -3.08 11.24 13.79
C TYR A 42 -3.72 12.08 14.90
N LEU A 43 -3.85 13.40 14.71
CA LEU A 43 -4.46 14.29 15.70
C LEU A 43 -5.95 13.97 15.93
N GLN A 44 -6.65 13.42 14.94
CA GLN A 44 -8.04 12.95 15.08
C GLN A 44 -8.18 11.86 16.16
N LEU A 45 -7.14 11.05 16.41
CA LEU A 45 -7.19 10.04 17.47
C LEU A 45 -7.26 10.65 18.88
N PHE A 46 -6.89 11.92 19.04
CA PHE A 46 -7.03 12.63 20.32
C PHE A 46 -8.38 13.32 20.48
N ASP A 47 -9.29 13.25 19.49
CA ASP A 47 -10.59 13.92 19.56
C ASP A 47 -11.49 13.36 20.67
N ASP A 48 -11.27 12.11 21.06
CA ASP A 48 -11.97 11.47 22.18
C ASP A 48 -11.40 11.94 23.52
N THR A 49 -12.18 12.78 24.21
CA THR A 49 -11.86 13.31 25.54
C THR A 49 -11.95 12.26 26.64
N ALA A 50 -12.53 11.09 26.39
CA ALA A 50 -12.62 9.99 27.34
C ALA A 50 -11.27 9.27 27.54
N ILE A 51 -10.33 9.40 26.59
CA ILE A 51 -9.02 8.74 26.66
C ILE A 51 -8.17 9.37 27.76
N PRO A 52 -7.70 8.61 28.78
CA PRO A 52 -6.86 9.16 29.83
C PRO A 52 -5.50 9.67 29.31
N ALA A 53 -4.94 10.68 29.98
CA ALA A 53 -3.67 11.30 29.58
C ALA A 53 -2.51 10.30 29.46
N GLY A 54 -2.46 9.29 30.33
CA GLY A 54 -1.46 8.22 30.26
C GLY A 54 -1.51 7.42 28.95
N ILE A 55 -2.72 7.15 28.46
CA ILE A 55 -2.94 6.41 27.21
C ILE A 55 -2.58 7.31 26.01
N MET A 56 -2.98 8.59 26.07
CA MET A 56 -2.57 9.59 25.09
C MET A 56 -1.04 9.71 24.97
N LYS A 57 -0.28 9.59 26.07
CA LYS A 57 1.19 9.59 26.04
C LYS A 57 1.75 8.38 25.30
N ASN A 58 1.18 7.19 25.53
CA ASN A 58 1.60 5.98 24.82
C ASN A 58 1.33 6.12 23.31
N MET A 59 0.16 6.62 22.93
CA MET A 59 -0.19 6.92 21.53
C MET A 59 0.78 7.91 20.92
N LEU A 60 1.05 9.04 21.58
CA LEU A 60 1.99 10.05 21.08
C LEU A 60 3.40 9.48 20.92
N THR A 61 3.83 8.61 21.83
CA THR A 61 5.14 7.96 21.73
C THR A 61 5.21 7.04 20.51
N ALA A 62 4.14 6.27 20.25
CA ALA A 62 4.05 5.47 19.03
C ALA A 62 4.10 6.34 17.77
N MET A 63 3.38 7.47 17.75
CA MET A 63 3.37 8.38 16.61
C MET A 63 4.73 9.04 16.36
N LYS A 64 5.48 9.38 17.42
CA LYS A 64 6.84 9.95 17.32
C LYS A 64 7.87 8.95 16.81
N GLU A 65 7.60 7.66 16.94
CA GLU A 65 8.47 6.57 16.50
C GLU A 65 8.03 6.02 15.13
N ASP A 66 7.23 6.78 14.38
CA ASP A 66 6.70 6.46 13.04
C ASP A 66 5.87 5.17 12.95
N TYR A 67 5.26 4.74 14.07
CA TYR A 67 4.25 3.70 14.01
C TYR A 67 2.98 4.24 13.32
N GLY A 68 2.32 3.39 12.54
CA GLY A 68 1.16 3.76 11.74
C GLY A 68 -0.04 4.22 12.57
N ILE A 69 -1.02 4.79 11.87
CA ILE A 69 -2.29 5.25 12.48
C ILE A 69 -3.02 4.06 13.16
N GLN A 70 -2.86 2.84 12.63
CA GLN A 70 -3.51 1.65 13.16
C GLN A 70 -2.96 1.24 14.53
N GLU A 71 -1.64 1.33 14.72
CA GLU A 71 -0.96 1.05 15.98
C GLU A 71 -1.35 2.07 17.04
N ALA A 72 -1.39 3.35 16.67
CA ALA A 72 -1.84 4.42 17.56
C ALA A 72 -3.32 4.30 17.93
N ALA A 73 -4.18 3.92 16.97
CA ALA A 73 -5.60 3.67 17.21
C ALA A 73 -5.84 2.41 18.06
N PHE A 74 -4.98 1.40 17.93
CA PHE A 74 -5.04 0.23 18.82
C PHE A 74 -4.68 0.62 20.25
N LEU A 75 -3.61 1.41 20.45
CA LEU A 75 -3.23 1.92 21.77
C LEU A 75 -4.32 2.81 22.40
N SER A 76 -5.11 3.52 21.60
CA SER A 76 -6.24 4.33 22.12
C SER A 76 -7.39 3.48 22.67
N ALA A 77 -7.56 2.26 22.15
CA ALA A 77 -8.59 1.33 22.61
C ALA A 77 -8.20 0.58 23.90
N VAL A 78 -6.93 0.62 24.29
CA VAL A 78 -6.44 -0.03 25.52
C VAL A 78 -7.00 0.68 26.73
N ARG A 79 -7.60 -0.05 27.68
CA ARG A 79 -8.26 0.55 28.86
C ARG A 79 -7.29 0.95 29.98
N GLN A 80 -6.14 0.29 30.05
CA GLN A 80 -5.17 0.45 31.13
C GLN A 80 -3.85 1.00 30.59
N GLU A 81 -3.33 2.05 31.24
CA GLU A 81 -2.08 2.69 30.84
C GLU A 81 -0.90 1.71 30.83
N GLU A 82 -0.81 0.85 31.84
CA GLU A 82 0.26 -0.16 31.96
C GLU A 82 0.21 -1.18 30.83
N SER A 83 -0.97 -1.68 30.47
CA SER A 83 -1.14 -2.55 29.31
C SER A 83 -0.70 -1.86 28.02
N GLY A 84 -1.02 -0.58 27.86
CA GLY A 84 -0.60 0.21 26.70
C GLY A 84 0.92 0.37 26.64
N ARG A 85 1.60 0.52 27.78
CA ARG A 85 3.07 0.57 27.85
C ARG A 85 3.69 -0.77 27.45
N ILE A 86 3.15 -1.89 27.93
CA ILE A 86 3.63 -3.24 27.57
C ILE A 86 3.46 -3.48 26.05
N LEU A 87 2.32 -3.09 25.48
CA LEU A 87 2.07 -3.22 24.04
C LEU A 87 3.01 -2.33 23.22
N LEU A 88 3.27 -1.11 23.68
CA LEU A 88 4.23 -0.22 23.04
C LEU A 88 5.66 -0.77 23.12
N GLU A 89 6.06 -1.36 24.25
CA GLU A 89 7.35 -2.05 24.38
C GLU A 89 7.46 -3.22 23.39
N ALA A 90 6.37 -3.97 23.19
CA ALA A 90 6.32 -5.04 22.22
C ALA A 90 6.42 -4.55 20.77
N LEU A 91 5.75 -3.43 20.43
CA LEU A 91 5.90 -2.76 19.13
C LEU A 91 7.35 -2.33 18.89
N LYS A 92 8.05 -1.84 19.92
CA LYS A 92 9.48 -1.50 19.86
C LYS A 92 10.37 -2.70 19.61
N SER A 93 9.96 -3.87 20.08
CA SER A 93 10.66 -5.14 19.82
C SER A 93 10.28 -5.81 18.49
N GLY A 94 9.50 -5.17 17.62
CA GLY A 94 9.15 -5.72 16.31
C GLY A 94 8.03 -6.78 16.34
N VAL A 95 7.17 -6.75 17.35
CA VAL A 95 5.96 -7.60 17.35
C VAL A 95 4.88 -6.91 16.50
N PRO A 96 4.41 -7.53 15.40
CA PRO A 96 3.47 -6.91 14.48
C PRO A 96 2.10 -6.75 15.13
N LEU A 97 1.37 -5.72 14.69
CA LEU A 97 0.08 -5.33 15.25
C LEU A 97 -0.95 -6.49 15.36
N PRO A 98 -1.11 -7.40 14.38
CA PRO A 98 -2.06 -8.50 14.49
C PRO A 98 -1.73 -9.47 15.63
N GLU A 99 -0.44 -9.74 15.88
CA GLU A 99 0.00 -10.59 16.99
C GLU A 99 -0.33 -9.93 18.34
N LEU A 100 -0.10 -8.62 18.46
CA LEU A 100 -0.45 -7.85 19.66
C LEU A 100 -1.95 -7.77 19.90
N GLN A 101 -2.74 -7.58 18.85
CA GLN A 101 -4.20 -7.62 18.92
C GLN A 101 -4.73 -8.99 19.34
N THR A 102 -4.08 -10.08 18.91
CA THR A 102 -4.48 -11.43 19.35
C THR A 102 -4.07 -11.72 20.80
N ALA A 103 -2.92 -11.19 21.24
CA ALA A 103 -2.44 -11.30 22.61
C ALA A 103 -3.30 -10.48 23.58
N TYR A 104 -3.77 -9.30 23.15
CA TYR A 104 -4.62 -8.39 23.90
C TYR A 104 -6.10 -8.72 23.70
N ARG A 105 -6.77 -9.17 24.77
CA ARG A 105 -8.23 -9.29 24.81
C ARG A 105 -8.77 -8.35 25.89
N ASP A 106 -10.01 -7.91 25.69
CA ASP A 106 -10.71 -7.10 26.68
C ASP A 106 -10.70 -7.78 28.06
N GLY A 107 -10.21 -7.06 29.07
CA GLY A 107 -10.18 -7.51 30.46
C GLY A 107 -8.94 -8.29 30.89
N ILE A 108 -7.92 -8.44 30.03
CA ILE A 108 -6.62 -9.02 30.43
C ILE A 108 -5.87 -8.06 31.37
N PHE A 109 -5.32 -8.59 32.46
CA PHE A 109 -4.48 -7.84 33.39
C PHE A 109 -3.07 -7.60 32.83
N PRO A 110 -2.36 -6.52 33.23
CA PRO A 110 -1.04 -6.18 32.67
C PRO A 110 -0.01 -7.31 32.84
N ILE A 111 -0.05 -8.02 33.96
CA ILE A 111 0.88 -9.13 34.24
C ILE A 111 0.69 -10.28 33.24
N GLU A 112 -0.56 -10.72 33.06
CA GLU A 112 -0.91 -11.79 32.11
C GLU A 112 -0.62 -11.38 30.66
N LEU A 113 -0.84 -10.10 30.32
CA LEU A 113 -0.50 -9.56 29.01
C LEU A 113 1.01 -9.63 28.76
N ARG A 114 1.81 -9.27 29.77
CA ARG A 114 3.27 -9.33 29.70
C ARG A 114 3.76 -10.77 29.52
N GLU A 115 3.17 -11.73 30.23
CA GLU A 115 3.52 -13.15 30.08
C GLU A 115 3.24 -13.68 28.66
N LYS A 116 2.17 -13.22 28.01
CA LYS A 116 1.86 -13.60 26.61
C LYS A 116 2.74 -12.93 25.57
N ILE A 117 3.15 -11.70 25.82
CA ILE A 117 3.94 -10.89 24.87
C ILE A 117 5.43 -11.22 24.96
N LEU A 118 5.93 -11.57 26.15
CA LEU A 118 7.35 -11.82 26.37
C LEU A 118 7.97 -12.86 25.40
N PRO A 119 7.32 -14.01 25.12
CA PRO A 119 7.82 -14.95 24.11
C PRO A 119 7.84 -14.38 22.69
N LEU A 120 6.90 -13.51 22.33
CA LEU A 120 6.83 -12.89 21.01
C LEU A 120 8.01 -11.93 20.78
N MET A 121 8.45 -11.23 21.83
CA MET A 121 9.61 -10.35 21.80
C MET A 121 10.93 -11.14 21.72
N GLN A 122 11.01 -12.30 22.38
CA GLN A 122 12.23 -13.13 22.43
C GLN A 122 12.48 -13.90 21.12
N ASN A 123 11.43 -14.32 20.42
CA ASN A 123 11.54 -15.08 19.18
C ASN A 123 11.92 -14.22 17.96
N LYS A 124 12.13 -12.90 18.13
CA LYS A 124 12.35 -11.94 17.04
C LYS A 124 13.61 -11.10 17.28
N GLU A 125 14.71 -11.76 17.65
CA GLU A 125 16.02 -11.12 17.65
C GLU A 125 16.40 -10.72 16.20
N ALA A 126 16.37 -9.41 15.94
CA ALA A 126 17.02 -8.69 14.86
C ALA A 126 16.54 -8.94 13.41
N VAL A 127 15.27 -8.63 13.10
CA VAL A 127 14.90 -8.18 11.73
C VAL A 127 14.64 -6.68 11.79
N PRO A 128 15.37 -5.83 11.03
CA PRO A 128 15.16 -4.39 11.05
C PRO A 128 13.81 -4.06 10.38
N GLU A 129 12.81 -3.74 11.20
CA GLU A 129 11.46 -3.40 10.73
C GLU A 129 11.22 -1.89 10.55
N LYS A 130 12.13 -1.02 11.00
CA LYS A 130 12.00 0.41 10.74
C LYS A 130 12.28 0.70 9.26
N ILE A 131 11.38 1.43 8.60
CA ILE A 131 11.50 1.79 7.18
C ILE A 131 12.84 2.50 6.89
N GLY A 132 13.34 3.32 7.82
CA GLY A 132 14.67 3.96 7.70
C GLY A 132 15.83 2.95 7.71
N GLU A 133 15.80 1.97 8.60
CA GLU A 133 16.82 0.90 8.67
C GLU A 133 16.71 -0.08 7.50
N ARG A 134 15.48 -0.33 6.99
CA ARG A 134 15.25 -1.04 5.73
C ARG A 134 15.81 -0.27 4.54
N MET A 135 15.68 1.06 4.53
CA MET A 135 16.24 1.90 3.46
C MET A 135 17.77 1.84 3.47
N GLU A 136 18.39 1.90 4.64
CA GLU A 136 19.85 1.76 4.78
C GLU A 136 20.33 0.36 4.37
N PHE A 137 19.65 -0.69 4.83
CA PHE A 137 19.95 -2.08 4.44
C PHE A 137 19.79 -2.31 2.93
N ILE A 138 18.70 -1.82 2.33
CA ILE A 138 18.47 -1.92 0.88
C ILE A 138 19.53 -1.10 0.13
N THR A 139 19.87 0.10 0.62
CA THR A 139 20.90 0.94 -0.01
C THR A 139 22.26 0.26 0.03
N GLU A 140 22.61 -0.36 1.15
CA GLU A 140 23.86 -1.08 1.33
C GLU A 140 23.92 -2.35 0.47
N ALA A 141 22.84 -3.14 0.44
CA ALA A 141 22.73 -4.31 -0.43
C ALA A 141 22.81 -3.94 -1.92
N VAL A 142 22.17 -2.84 -2.33
CA VAL A 142 22.26 -2.30 -3.70
C VAL A 142 23.67 -1.80 -4.01
N ARG A 143 24.37 -1.19 -3.05
CA ARG A 143 25.76 -0.75 -3.20
C ARG A 143 26.70 -1.95 -3.41
N GLU A 144 26.56 -2.99 -2.60
CA GLU A 144 27.36 -4.20 -2.68
C GLU A 144 27.10 -4.96 -3.99
N LEU A 145 25.84 -5.03 -4.41
CA LEU A 145 25.45 -5.60 -5.70
C LEU A 145 26.01 -4.78 -6.89
N LYS A 146 26.03 -3.44 -6.80
CA LYS A 146 26.63 -2.60 -7.83
C LYS A 146 28.15 -2.80 -7.93
N GLU A 147 28.81 -3.00 -6.80
CA GLU A 147 30.24 -3.29 -6.76
C GLU A 147 30.54 -4.68 -7.37
N SER A 148 29.71 -5.69 -7.09
CA SER A 148 29.86 -7.02 -7.69
C SER A 148 29.67 -7.00 -9.21
N PHE A 149 28.65 -6.30 -9.72
CA PHE A 149 28.48 -6.11 -11.17
C PHE A 149 29.64 -5.34 -11.81
N SER A 150 30.22 -4.36 -11.11
CA SER A 150 31.37 -3.62 -11.61
C SER A 150 32.62 -4.51 -11.71
N ARG A 151 32.85 -5.38 -10.72
CA ARG A 151 33.93 -6.38 -10.76
C ARG A 151 33.72 -7.39 -11.89
N GLN A 152 32.48 -7.85 -12.10
CA GLN A 152 32.14 -8.73 -13.22
C GLN A 152 32.38 -8.07 -14.58
N ASN A 153 31.97 -6.81 -14.75
CA ASN A 153 32.21 -6.08 -15.99
C ASN A 153 33.70 -5.85 -16.25
N SER A 154 34.49 -5.56 -15.21
CA SER A 154 35.96 -5.48 -15.33
C SER A 154 36.55 -6.81 -15.77
N PHE A 155 36.11 -7.92 -15.19
CA PHE A 155 36.57 -9.26 -15.57
C PHE A 155 36.21 -9.60 -17.02
N ILE A 156 35.01 -9.24 -17.47
CA ILE A 156 34.58 -9.46 -18.86
C ILE A 156 35.42 -8.61 -19.83
N GLU A 157 35.71 -7.35 -19.50
CA GLU A 157 36.59 -6.50 -20.32
C GLU A 157 38.03 -7.03 -20.35
N ASP A 158 38.57 -7.47 -19.21
CA ASP A 158 39.90 -8.09 -19.15
C ASP A 158 39.96 -9.39 -19.96
N LEU A 159 38.90 -10.20 -19.92
CA LEU A 159 38.77 -11.42 -20.72
C LEU A 159 38.70 -11.11 -22.21
N LYS A 160 37.91 -10.11 -22.59
CA LYS A 160 37.77 -9.68 -23.99
C LYS A 160 39.08 -9.12 -24.53
N LYS A 161 39.79 -8.33 -23.73
CA LYS A 161 41.13 -7.83 -24.05
C LYS A 161 42.13 -8.98 -24.18
N ALA A 162 42.09 -9.97 -23.29
CA ALA A 162 42.95 -11.15 -23.39
C ALA A 162 42.67 -11.99 -24.65
N MET A 163 41.41 -12.04 -25.11
CA MET A 163 41.03 -12.67 -26.37
C MET A 163 41.51 -11.88 -27.60
N GLU A 164 41.46 -10.54 -27.56
CA GLU A 164 42.01 -9.68 -28.61
C GLU A 164 43.55 -9.69 -28.68
N ASP A 165 44.23 -9.78 -27.53
CA ASP A 165 45.70 -9.78 -27.43
C ASP A 165 46.32 -11.14 -27.82
N LYS A 166 45.54 -12.24 -27.81
CA LYS A 166 46.03 -13.60 -28.14
C LYS A 166 45.11 -14.36 -29.11
N PRO A 167 44.92 -13.87 -30.35
CA PRO A 167 44.08 -14.53 -31.35
C PRO A 167 44.64 -15.90 -31.79
N ASP A 168 45.93 -16.13 -31.60
CA ASP A 168 46.63 -17.36 -32.00
C ASP A 168 46.31 -18.57 -31.11
N ILE A 169 45.84 -18.36 -29.86
CA ILE A 169 45.44 -19.46 -28.97
C ILE A 169 44.16 -20.14 -29.46
N PHE A 170 43.30 -19.41 -30.17
CA PHE A 170 42.01 -19.90 -30.66
C PHE A 170 42.00 -20.23 -32.17
N SER A 171 43.13 -20.09 -32.87
CA SER A 171 43.19 -20.22 -34.34
C SER A 171 44.24 -21.20 -34.89
N ALA A 172 44.79 -22.12 -34.07
CA ALA A 172 45.69 -23.15 -34.57
C ALA A 172 45.39 -24.54 -33.99
N GLN A 173 44.52 -25.32 -34.66
CA GLN A 173 44.83 -26.72 -34.96
C GLN A 173 43.94 -27.30 -36.09
N GLU A 174 44.27 -26.98 -37.35
CA GLU A 174 44.09 -27.94 -38.44
C GLU A 174 45.49 -28.38 -38.90
N LYS A 175 45.71 -29.70 -38.84
CA LYS A 175 46.87 -30.49 -39.30
C LYS A 175 48.01 -30.72 -38.29
N GLY A 176 47.87 -31.87 -37.62
CA GLY A 176 48.81 -33.00 -37.68
C GLY A 176 50.27 -32.73 -37.35
N THR A 177 50.81 -33.39 -36.32
CA THR A 177 51.67 -34.59 -36.40
C THR A 177 52.01 -34.96 -34.95
N GLY A 178 52.15 -36.26 -34.68
CA GLY A 178 52.11 -36.83 -33.33
C GLY A 178 53.13 -36.32 -32.32
N ALA A 179 52.67 -36.26 -31.08
CA ALA A 179 53.43 -36.57 -29.88
C ALA A 179 52.39 -36.85 -28.79
N ASP A 180 52.58 -37.94 -28.05
CA ASP A 180 51.82 -38.25 -26.83
C ASP A 180 51.70 -36.99 -25.96
N THR A 181 50.50 -36.64 -25.53
CA THR A 181 50.33 -35.62 -24.49
C THR A 181 49.14 -36.03 -23.64
N GLU A 182 49.45 -36.47 -22.42
CA GLU A 182 48.48 -36.70 -21.35
C GLU A 182 47.47 -35.55 -21.33
N VAL A 183 46.18 -35.88 -21.38
CA VAL A 183 45.10 -34.89 -21.22
C VAL A 183 45.29 -34.28 -19.83
N ASP A 184 45.67 -33.00 -19.81
CA ASP A 184 45.98 -32.26 -18.59
C ASP A 184 44.80 -32.38 -17.60
N PRO A 185 45.01 -32.95 -16.40
CA PRO A 185 43.95 -33.19 -15.41
C PRO A 185 43.09 -31.95 -15.11
N TYR A 186 43.67 -30.76 -15.27
CA TYR A 186 43.01 -29.48 -15.07
C TYR A 186 41.87 -29.21 -16.07
N TYR A 187 41.97 -29.69 -17.31
CA TYR A 187 40.92 -29.53 -18.33
C TYR A 187 39.74 -30.47 -18.09
N LEU A 188 39.97 -31.68 -17.61
CA LEU A 188 38.90 -32.61 -17.23
C LEU A 188 38.08 -32.06 -16.05
N GLU A 189 38.76 -31.48 -15.05
CA GLU A 189 38.10 -30.93 -13.87
C GLU A 189 37.23 -29.71 -14.24
N LEU A 190 37.72 -28.85 -15.13
CA LEU A 190 36.97 -27.69 -15.62
C LEU A 190 35.73 -28.10 -16.43
N GLU A 191 35.84 -29.12 -17.27
CA GLU A 191 34.71 -29.61 -18.07
C GLU A 191 33.65 -30.31 -17.20
N GLU A 192 34.07 -30.98 -16.13
CA GLU A 192 33.16 -31.54 -15.12
C GLU A 192 32.39 -30.41 -14.40
N HIS A 193 33.06 -29.31 -14.02
CA HIS A 193 32.40 -28.15 -13.41
C HIS A 193 31.37 -27.48 -14.32
N PHE A 194 31.67 -27.32 -15.62
CA PHE A 194 30.70 -26.78 -16.57
C PHE A 194 29.50 -27.70 -16.78
N ARG A 195 29.72 -29.02 -16.76
CA ARG A 195 28.64 -30.01 -16.81
C ARG A 195 27.74 -29.89 -15.59
N GLN A 196 28.34 -29.81 -14.40
CA GLN A 196 27.61 -29.68 -13.14
C GLN A 196 26.82 -28.37 -13.05
N ALA A 197 27.41 -27.26 -13.50
CA ALA A 197 26.73 -25.97 -13.55
C ALA A 197 25.52 -25.97 -14.51
N ARG A 198 25.60 -26.72 -15.62
CA ARG A 198 24.46 -26.89 -16.55
C ARG A 198 23.34 -27.71 -15.93
N GLU A 199 23.68 -28.80 -15.25
CA GLU A 199 22.69 -29.63 -14.55
C GLU A 199 22.02 -28.88 -13.40
N ASP A 200 22.75 -28.07 -12.65
CA ASP A 200 22.18 -27.20 -11.60
C ASP A 200 21.25 -26.13 -12.19
N ALA A 201 21.65 -25.51 -13.31
CA ALA A 201 20.81 -24.53 -13.99
C ALA A 201 19.50 -25.16 -14.53
N GLU A 202 19.57 -26.39 -15.02
CA GLU A 202 18.40 -27.15 -15.49
C GLU A 202 17.46 -27.50 -14.33
N ARG A 203 18.00 -27.97 -13.19
CA ARG A 203 17.21 -28.20 -11.96
C ARG A 203 16.50 -26.94 -11.48
N LEU A 204 17.20 -25.80 -11.44
CA LEU A 204 16.61 -24.53 -11.02
C LEU A 204 15.49 -24.06 -11.97
N LEU A 205 15.61 -24.36 -13.25
CA LEU A 205 14.54 -24.09 -14.22
C LEU A 205 13.32 -24.97 -13.98
N GLU A 206 13.50 -26.26 -13.70
CA GLU A 206 12.40 -27.17 -13.35
C GLU A 206 11.68 -26.73 -12.06
N GLU A 207 12.42 -26.36 -11.01
CA GLU A 207 11.85 -25.82 -9.77
C GLU A 207 11.08 -24.52 -10.02
N ARG A 208 11.62 -23.64 -10.87
CA ARG A 208 10.92 -22.41 -11.28
C ARG A 208 9.63 -22.73 -12.02
N GLU A 209 9.62 -23.72 -12.91
CA GLU A 209 8.42 -24.11 -13.65
C GLU A 209 7.37 -24.72 -12.72
N GLU A 210 7.78 -25.52 -11.73
CA GLU A 210 6.88 -26.08 -10.73
C GLU A 210 6.28 -25.01 -9.83
N THR A 211 7.10 -24.07 -9.34
CA THR A 211 6.60 -22.93 -8.54
C THR A 211 5.65 -22.04 -9.33
N VAL A 212 5.93 -21.78 -10.60
CA VAL A 212 5.02 -21.04 -11.50
C VAL A 212 3.72 -21.80 -11.71
N ARG A 213 3.76 -23.13 -11.85
CA ARG A 213 2.55 -23.96 -11.95
C ARG A 213 1.72 -23.86 -10.69
N ARG A 214 2.34 -23.97 -9.51
CA ARG A 214 1.68 -23.86 -8.21
C ARG A 214 1.05 -22.48 -8.00
N LEU A 215 1.71 -21.42 -8.46
CA LEU A 215 1.20 -20.05 -8.41
C LEU A 215 -0.08 -19.92 -9.25
N ARG A 216 -0.11 -20.48 -10.47
CA ARG A 216 -1.32 -20.49 -11.31
C ARG A 216 -2.49 -21.25 -10.69
N GLU A 217 -2.23 -22.36 -9.99
CA GLU A 217 -3.27 -23.09 -9.25
C GLU A 217 -3.87 -22.23 -8.14
N LEU A 218 -3.01 -21.58 -7.34
CA LEU A 218 -3.45 -20.67 -6.29
C LEU A 218 -4.24 -19.48 -6.85
N GLU A 219 -3.83 -18.91 -7.98
CA GLU A 219 -4.60 -17.86 -8.67
C GLU A 219 -5.98 -18.35 -9.11
N ALA A 220 -6.09 -19.59 -9.61
CA ALA A 220 -7.37 -20.17 -9.99
C ALA A 220 -8.27 -20.43 -8.77
N GLU A 221 -7.71 -20.93 -7.67
CA GLU A 221 -8.42 -21.10 -6.40
C GLU A 221 -8.91 -19.75 -5.85
N ASN A 222 -8.08 -18.71 -5.92
CA ASN A 222 -8.43 -17.37 -5.46
C ASN A 222 -9.57 -16.77 -6.29
N LYS A 223 -9.56 -16.98 -7.63
CA LYS A 223 -10.68 -16.62 -8.51
C LYS A 223 -11.97 -17.35 -8.12
N ASN A 224 -11.91 -18.66 -7.88
CA ASN A 224 -13.06 -19.45 -7.45
C ASN A 224 -13.62 -18.97 -6.10
N LEU A 225 -12.76 -18.71 -5.12
CA LEU A 225 -13.17 -18.15 -3.82
C LEU A 225 -13.81 -16.77 -3.98
N HIS A 226 -13.28 -15.93 -4.88
CA HIS A 226 -13.86 -14.62 -5.18
C HIS A 226 -15.27 -14.74 -5.77
N GLU A 227 -15.47 -15.67 -6.72
CA GLU A 227 -16.78 -15.96 -7.30
C GLU A 227 -17.77 -16.49 -6.25
N GLN A 228 -17.35 -17.39 -5.37
CA GLN A 228 -18.19 -17.89 -4.25
C GLN A 228 -18.58 -16.77 -3.29
N LEU A 229 -17.66 -15.88 -2.97
CA LEU A 229 -17.91 -14.73 -2.10
C LEU A 229 -18.89 -13.75 -2.76
N LEU A 230 -18.79 -13.54 -4.07
CA LEU A 230 -19.73 -12.73 -4.84
C LEU A 230 -21.13 -13.36 -4.88
N ALA A 231 -21.22 -14.68 -5.07
CA ALA A 231 -22.48 -15.42 -5.01
C ALA A 231 -23.11 -15.34 -3.61
N GLN A 232 -22.31 -15.47 -2.54
CA GLN A 232 -22.78 -15.34 -1.16
C GLN A 232 -23.30 -13.91 -0.87
N LYS A 233 -22.58 -12.88 -1.30
CA LYS A 233 -23.03 -11.48 -1.18
C LYS A 233 -24.35 -11.25 -1.91
N SER A 234 -24.51 -11.81 -3.10
CA SER A 234 -25.75 -11.71 -3.88
C SER A 234 -26.91 -12.42 -3.19
N TYR A 235 -26.67 -13.59 -2.59
CA TYR A 235 -27.69 -14.30 -1.79
C TYR A 235 -28.10 -13.52 -0.55
N MET A 236 -27.14 -12.93 0.17
CA MET A 236 -27.39 -12.08 1.34
C MET A 236 -28.19 -10.83 0.97
N ALA A 237 -27.83 -10.18 -0.16
CA ALA A 237 -28.57 -9.03 -0.67
C ALA A 237 -30.02 -9.40 -1.03
N GLY A 238 -30.24 -10.54 -1.69
CA GLY A 238 -31.58 -11.04 -1.99
C GLY A 238 -32.42 -11.41 -0.76
N LEU A 239 -31.79 -11.90 0.32
CA LEU A 239 -32.47 -12.11 1.60
C LEU A 239 -32.86 -10.79 2.27
N GLN A 240 -31.96 -9.80 2.25
CA GLN A 240 -32.21 -8.48 2.80
C GLN A 240 -33.33 -7.76 2.04
N GLU A 241 -33.38 -7.88 0.71
CA GLU A 241 -34.45 -7.34 -0.12
C GLU A 241 -35.80 -8.01 0.17
N LYS A 242 -35.83 -9.34 0.33
CA LYS A 242 -37.05 -10.06 0.75
C LYS A 242 -37.53 -9.64 2.14
N GLN A 243 -36.61 -9.42 3.07
CA GLN A 243 -36.93 -8.96 4.42
C GLN A 243 -37.49 -7.52 4.39
N ALA A 244 -36.88 -6.62 3.62
CA ALA A 244 -37.39 -5.26 3.41
C ALA A 244 -38.76 -5.24 2.69
N ALA A 245 -38.99 -6.13 1.73
CA ALA A 245 -40.27 -6.31 1.04
C ALA A 245 -41.36 -6.87 1.99
N GLN A 246 -41.00 -7.77 2.91
CA GLN A 246 -41.92 -8.29 3.92
C GLN A 246 -42.24 -7.23 4.98
N GLU A 247 -41.26 -6.46 5.41
CA GLU A 247 -41.44 -5.39 6.40
C GLU A 247 -42.29 -4.25 5.84
N SER A 248 -42.05 -3.86 4.59
CA SER A 248 -42.91 -2.89 3.88
C SER A 248 -44.35 -3.40 3.67
N ARG A 249 -44.56 -4.68 3.38
CA ARG A 249 -45.91 -5.29 3.36
C ARG A 249 -46.59 -5.24 4.72
N ASN A 250 -45.87 -5.58 5.80
CA ASN A 250 -46.39 -5.52 7.17
C ASN A 250 -46.75 -4.08 7.59
N ILE A 251 -46.00 -3.08 7.12
CA ILE A 251 -46.29 -1.66 7.36
C ILE A 251 -47.55 -1.22 6.59
N GLN A 252 -47.73 -1.69 5.35
CA GLN A 252 -48.95 -1.44 4.56
C GLN A 252 -50.19 -2.10 5.19
N GLU A 253 -50.05 -3.30 5.75
CA GLU A 253 -51.15 -4.03 6.38
C GLU A 253 -51.58 -3.40 7.70
N LYS A 254 -50.63 -2.82 8.46
CA LYS A 254 -50.92 -2.03 9.68
C LYS A 254 -51.50 -0.64 9.41
N GLN A 255 -51.50 -0.17 8.16
CA GLN A 255 -52.11 1.10 7.75
C GLN A 255 -53.50 0.95 7.11
N LYS A 256 -54.08 -0.26 7.06
CA LYS A 256 -55.46 -0.45 6.62
C LYS A 256 -56.44 -0.14 7.76
N PRO A 257 -57.35 0.86 7.63
CA PRO A 257 -58.47 1.01 8.54
C PRO A 257 -59.55 -0.03 8.24
N ASP A 258 -60.14 -0.59 9.30
CA ASP A 258 -61.34 -1.43 9.27
C ASP A 258 -62.46 -0.79 8.46
N ILE A 259 -62.81 -1.36 7.30
CA ILE A 259 -64.18 -1.29 6.76
C ILE A 259 -64.46 -2.59 6.00
N SER A 260 -65.56 -3.25 6.38
CA SER A 260 -66.19 -4.35 5.65
C SER A 260 -67.71 -4.08 5.64
N PRO A 261 -68.51 -4.64 4.72
CA PRO A 261 -68.27 -4.87 3.29
C PRO A 261 -69.36 -4.17 2.44
N GLU A 262 -69.11 -3.84 1.18
CA GLU A 262 -70.22 -3.68 0.24
C GLU A 262 -69.85 -3.96 -1.22
N ILE A 263 -70.82 -4.60 -1.87
CA ILE A 263 -70.80 -5.20 -3.19
C ILE A 263 -71.02 -4.10 -4.24
N LYS A 264 -70.21 -4.01 -5.30
CA LYS A 264 -70.66 -4.03 -6.72
C LYS A 264 -69.62 -3.50 -7.72
N ASN A 265 -69.59 -4.25 -8.83
CA ASN A 265 -69.42 -3.86 -10.22
C ASN A 265 -68.01 -3.65 -10.80
N CYS A 266 -67.70 -4.58 -11.70
CA CYS A 266 -66.77 -4.44 -12.80
C CYS A 266 -66.99 -3.16 -13.59
N GLN A 267 -65.90 -2.49 -13.97
CA GLN A 267 -65.79 -1.95 -15.32
C GLN A 267 -64.32 -1.78 -15.73
N ARG A 268 -64.03 -2.36 -16.89
CA ARG A 268 -62.81 -2.27 -17.67
C ARG A 268 -62.83 -0.92 -18.39
N GLN A 269 -61.74 -0.15 -18.34
CA GLN A 269 -61.46 0.84 -19.38
C GLN A 269 -59.94 1.10 -19.46
N GLU A 270 -59.42 0.82 -20.65
CA GLU A 270 -58.14 1.29 -21.15
C GLU A 270 -58.28 2.77 -21.55
N ALA A 271 -57.25 3.57 -21.31
CA ALA A 271 -56.87 4.69 -22.18
C ALA A 271 -55.50 5.22 -21.77
N GLY A 272 -54.69 5.52 -22.77
CA GLY A 272 -53.30 5.91 -22.66
C GLY A 272 -53.07 7.34 -22.15
N GLY A 273 -51.80 7.62 -21.87
CA GLY A 273 -51.31 8.93 -21.46
C GLY A 273 -49.80 8.96 -21.56
N THR A 274 -49.28 9.16 -22.77
CA THR A 274 -47.88 9.51 -23.01
C THR A 274 -47.61 10.87 -22.38
N GLY A 275 -46.67 10.95 -21.45
CA GLY A 275 -46.28 12.20 -20.79
C GLY A 275 -44.87 12.10 -20.24
N ASN A 276 -43.89 12.54 -21.04
CA ASN A 276 -42.54 12.85 -20.57
C ASN A 276 -42.61 13.86 -19.43
N LYS A 277 -42.13 13.51 -18.24
CA LYS A 277 -41.61 14.47 -17.26
C LYS A 277 -40.53 13.81 -16.40
N LYS A 278 -39.34 14.40 -16.48
CA LYS A 278 -38.23 14.28 -15.55
C LYS A 278 -38.75 14.27 -14.11
N GLN A 279 -38.30 13.30 -13.32
CA GLN A 279 -38.25 13.42 -11.88
C GLN A 279 -36.82 13.12 -11.45
N ASP A 280 -36.08 14.22 -11.40
CA ASP A 280 -35.14 14.61 -10.36
C ASP A 280 -34.55 13.47 -9.52
N SER A 281 -33.30 13.22 -9.85
CA SER A 281 -32.20 12.83 -8.97
C SER A 281 -32.39 13.30 -7.52
N PHE A 282 -32.86 12.40 -6.65
CA PHE A 282 -32.59 12.44 -5.22
C PHE A 282 -31.37 11.58 -4.90
N LEU A 283 -30.22 11.98 -5.45
CA LEU A 283 -28.91 11.62 -4.93
C LEU A 283 -28.22 12.89 -4.49
N SER A 284 -28.77 13.54 -3.45
CA SER A 284 -28.08 14.60 -2.74
C SER A 284 -27.29 14.00 -1.57
N SER A 285 -25.99 13.90 -1.82
CA SER A 285 -24.94 14.30 -0.88
C SER A 285 -24.57 13.34 0.25
N PHE A 286 -23.88 12.25 -0.09
CA PHE A 286 -22.78 11.76 0.74
C PHE A 286 -21.46 12.14 0.07
N SER A 287 -20.84 13.23 0.51
CA SER A 287 -19.49 13.61 0.11
C SER A 287 -18.48 12.84 0.97
N PHE A 288 -17.80 11.87 0.38
CA PHE A 288 -16.58 11.32 0.95
C PHE A 288 -15.47 12.38 0.92
N PRO A 289 -14.66 12.55 1.99
CA PRO A 289 -13.61 13.56 2.06
C PRO A 289 -12.34 13.18 1.26
N PHE A 290 -12.40 12.18 0.38
CA PHE A 290 -11.38 11.99 -0.65
C PHE A 290 -11.73 12.85 -1.86
N ILE A 291 -11.59 14.17 -1.73
CA ILE A 291 -11.37 15.00 -2.91
C ILE A 291 -9.94 14.69 -3.38
N ARG A 292 -9.80 13.59 -4.12
CA ARG A 292 -8.70 13.40 -5.06
C ARG A 292 -8.83 14.55 -6.06
N ARG A 293 -8.20 15.69 -5.78
CA ARG A 293 -8.11 16.79 -6.74
C ARG A 293 -7.51 16.17 -8.02
N LYS A 294 -8.30 16.18 -9.08
CA LYS A 294 -8.01 15.74 -10.45
C LYS A 294 -8.00 14.23 -10.72
N ALA A 295 -9.15 13.59 -10.58
CA ALA A 295 -9.39 12.24 -11.12
C ALA A 295 -9.74 12.20 -12.62
N GLY A 296 -10.01 13.33 -13.28
CA GLY A 296 -10.59 13.34 -14.63
C GLY A 296 -9.64 13.10 -15.81
N LEU A 297 -8.32 13.27 -15.64
CA LEU A 297 -7.35 13.09 -16.75
C LEU A 297 -6.89 11.64 -16.89
N LEU A 298 -6.51 11.00 -15.77
CA LEU A 298 -6.05 9.62 -15.76
C LEU A 298 -7.13 8.65 -16.26
N GLU A 299 -8.40 8.90 -15.92
CA GLU A 299 -9.53 8.07 -16.36
C GLU A 299 -9.80 8.18 -17.88
N LYS A 300 -9.49 9.33 -18.49
CA LYS A 300 -9.56 9.52 -19.96
C LYS A 300 -8.38 8.87 -20.71
N LEU A 301 -7.28 8.61 -20.01
CA LEU A 301 -6.03 8.09 -20.58
C LEU A 301 -5.76 6.62 -20.20
N ALA A 302 -6.60 6.03 -19.33
CA ALA A 302 -6.41 4.73 -18.67
C ALA A 302 -6.43 3.50 -19.60
N GLY A 303 -6.52 3.67 -20.92
CA GLY A 303 -6.45 2.57 -21.89
C GLY A 303 -5.30 2.69 -22.90
N GLU A 304 -4.54 3.78 -22.91
CA GLU A 304 -3.71 4.17 -24.06
C GLU A 304 -2.24 4.46 -23.74
N LEU A 305 -1.82 4.40 -22.48
CA LEU A 305 -0.45 4.68 -22.03
C LEU A 305 0.16 3.48 -21.29
N ASP A 306 1.46 3.24 -21.46
CA ASP A 306 2.20 2.19 -20.78
C ASP A 306 2.38 2.47 -19.27
N ALA A 307 2.72 1.43 -18.51
CA ALA A 307 2.85 1.53 -17.05
C ALA A 307 3.91 2.55 -16.59
N GLY A 308 5.00 2.72 -17.34
CA GLY A 308 6.04 3.71 -17.10
C GLY A 308 5.58 5.14 -17.43
N GLN A 309 4.85 5.33 -18.52
CA GLN A 309 4.24 6.62 -18.87
C GLN A 309 3.22 7.07 -17.80
N ILE A 310 2.40 6.13 -17.30
CA ILE A 310 1.44 6.39 -16.22
C ILE A 310 2.17 6.75 -14.92
N ALA A 311 3.28 6.09 -14.60
CA ALA A 311 4.08 6.40 -13.41
C ALA A 311 4.64 7.82 -13.46
N GLU A 312 5.20 8.25 -14.59
CA GLU A 312 5.75 9.61 -14.74
C GLU A 312 4.67 10.69 -14.75
N ILE A 313 3.48 10.43 -15.30
CA ILE A 313 2.33 11.35 -15.21
C ILE A 313 1.87 11.50 -13.75
N ARG A 314 1.87 10.42 -12.96
CA ARG A 314 1.56 10.48 -11.53
C ARG A 314 2.59 11.30 -10.76
N LEU A 315 3.88 11.08 -11.01
CA LEU A 315 4.96 11.90 -10.45
C LEU A 315 4.80 13.37 -10.87
N GLY A 316 4.32 13.63 -12.08
CA GLY A 316 4.04 14.99 -12.53
C GLY A 316 2.92 15.68 -11.73
N ILE A 317 1.90 14.93 -11.30
CA ILE A 317 0.84 15.45 -10.41
C ILE A 317 1.42 15.74 -9.03
N GLU A 318 2.29 14.88 -8.51
CA GLU A 318 2.98 15.06 -7.22
C GLU A 318 3.93 16.27 -7.25
N ASP A 319 4.57 16.53 -8.38
CA ASP A 319 5.40 17.72 -8.63
C ASP A 319 4.59 19.01 -8.86
N GLY A 320 3.25 18.94 -8.81
CA GLY A 320 2.38 20.11 -8.90
C GLY A 320 2.15 20.64 -10.32
N LEU A 321 2.37 19.84 -11.37
CA LEU A 321 2.13 20.25 -12.75
C LEU A 321 0.64 20.55 -13.01
N THR A 322 0.40 21.57 -13.83
CA THR A 322 -0.96 21.98 -14.21
C THR A 322 -1.58 21.00 -15.21
N GLU A 323 -2.91 21.04 -15.35
CA GLU A 323 -3.64 20.13 -16.25
C GLU A 323 -3.20 20.28 -17.71
N GLY A 324 -2.89 21.49 -18.16
CA GLY A 324 -2.34 21.73 -19.50
C GLY A 324 -0.95 21.14 -19.71
N GLN A 325 -0.10 21.16 -18.68
CA GLN A 325 1.25 20.55 -18.72
C GLN A 325 1.18 19.03 -18.70
N LEU A 326 0.30 18.45 -17.88
CA LEU A 326 0.07 17.01 -17.84
C LEU A 326 -0.53 16.47 -19.14
N THR A 327 -1.38 17.26 -19.81
CA THR A 327 -1.93 16.89 -21.12
C THR A 327 -0.86 16.88 -22.21
N LEU A 328 0.15 17.76 -22.13
CA LEU A 328 1.31 17.74 -23.02
C LEU A 328 2.20 16.49 -22.80
N LEU A 329 2.37 16.10 -21.53
CA LEU A 329 3.14 14.91 -21.14
C LEU A 329 2.41 13.60 -21.49
N ALA A 330 1.09 13.65 -21.66
CA ALA A 330 0.25 12.50 -22.01
C ALA A 330 0.17 12.24 -23.53
N ASP A 331 1.14 12.73 -24.32
CA ASP A 331 1.24 12.42 -25.75
C ASP A 331 1.80 11.01 -25.96
N LYS A 332 1.07 10.19 -26.70
CA LYS A 332 1.42 8.79 -27.00
C LYS A 332 2.76 8.63 -27.73
N ALA A 333 3.21 9.67 -28.44
CA ALA A 333 4.46 9.61 -29.19
C ALA A 333 5.71 9.66 -28.30
N MET A 334 5.57 9.99 -27.02
CA MET A 334 6.69 10.14 -26.08
C MET A 334 6.87 8.90 -25.21
N ASP A 335 8.08 8.34 -25.19
CA ASP A 335 8.47 7.28 -24.26
C ASP A 335 8.57 7.81 -22.81
N ALA A 336 8.58 6.90 -21.83
CA ALA A 336 8.63 7.25 -20.42
C ALA A 336 9.88 8.08 -20.05
N GLU A 337 11.01 7.90 -20.74
CA GLU A 337 12.23 8.70 -20.52
C GLU A 337 12.03 10.16 -20.96
N LYS A 338 11.47 10.42 -22.14
CA LYS A 338 11.17 11.79 -22.59
C LYS A 338 10.14 12.48 -21.71
N ILE A 339 9.13 11.74 -21.23
CA ILE A 339 8.16 12.27 -20.26
C ILE A 339 8.87 12.67 -18.97
N ARG A 340 9.81 11.85 -18.47
CA ARG A 340 10.60 12.15 -17.28
C ARG A 340 11.48 13.40 -17.46
N GLU A 341 12.14 13.54 -18.62
CA GLU A 341 12.98 14.71 -18.92
C GLU A 341 12.16 16.00 -19.00
N LEU A 342 11.01 15.97 -19.69
CA LEU A 342 10.11 17.11 -19.78
C LEU A 342 9.48 17.45 -18.42
N ARG A 343 9.07 16.44 -17.63
CA ARG A 343 8.58 16.63 -16.27
C ARG A 343 9.63 17.34 -15.42
N MET A 344 10.88 16.88 -15.42
CA MET A 344 11.95 17.48 -14.62
C MET A 344 12.24 18.92 -15.08
N THR A 345 12.22 19.17 -16.39
CA THR A 345 12.41 20.52 -16.94
C THR A 345 11.28 21.46 -16.52
N MET A 346 10.03 21.01 -16.61
CA MET A 346 8.86 21.79 -16.20
C MET A 346 8.81 22.00 -14.68
N LYS A 347 9.26 21.03 -13.89
CA LYS A 347 9.44 21.15 -12.44
C LYS A 347 10.44 22.27 -12.11
N ILE A 348 11.62 22.24 -12.72
CA ILE A 348 12.65 23.27 -12.53
C ILE A 348 12.14 24.66 -12.96
N LEU A 349 11.39 24.74 -14.06
CA LEU A 349 10.80 26.01 -14.53
C LEU A 349 9.70 26.53 -13.59
N ASN A 350 8.86 25.66 -13.03
CA ASN A 350 7.86 26.03 -12.03
C ASN A 350 8.51 26.49 -10.72
N GLU A 351 9.57 25.81 -10.28
CA GLU A 351 10.34 26.20 -9.08
C GLU A 351 11.08 27.54 -9.28
N ARG A 352 11.60 27.82 -10.48
CA ARG A 352 12.25 29.10 -10.81
C ARG A 352 11.26 30.24 -11.06
N GLY A 353 10.05 29.95 -11.53
CA GLY A 353 9.00 30.94 -11.79
C GLY A 353 8.25 31.41 -10.54
N GLN A 354 8.34 30.68 -9.43
CA GLN A 354 7.73 31.05 -8.13
C GLN A 354 8.61 31.98 -7.26
N GLY A 355 9.79 32.34 -7.76
CA GLY A 355 10.76 33.21 -7.07
C GLY A 355 10.77 34.68 -7.52
N ALA A 356 9.76 35.15 -8.26
CA ALA A 356 9.62 36.55 -8.71
C ALA A 356 8.50 37.28 -7.97
#